data_AF-A0A9W4UDB2-F1
#
_entry.id   AF-A0A9W4UDB2-F1
#
_cell.length_a   1.000
_cell.length_b   1.000
_cell.length_c   1.000
_cell.angle_alpha   90.00
_cell.angle_beta   90.00
_cell.angle_gamma   90.00
#
_symmetry.space_group_name_H-M   'P 1'
#
loop_
_entity.id
_entity.type
_entity.pdbx_description
1 polymer ?
#
loop_
_entity_poly.entity_id
_entity_poly.type
_entity_poly.pdbx_seq_one_letter_code
_entity_poly.pdbx_strand_id
1 'polypeptide(L)'
;MSHEDDSANQVRGHNLEAIFAPNVVAKILQVAQRSLQEDAPLESYPHTVPQTGPDAGRYEHREADFWTCGFFPGSIYAVLERTVRFPGAIDIAGPLQPLGDELLKLGRHWNVAINQMSGRTDTHDMGFIVQPALQKDYELTGNKESLGSVKKAAYALATRYDPTVKAIRSWDVAINDRYSITDMKENFLVIIDSMCNLDLLYFVGHTFHDESLISIATRHAKSIIHEILRPDFSSYHLVNFDPTTGKPKAKMTNQGHADESTWSRGQAWSIMGFAQTYTWTKDLVYLETAIGCARYLMGRLEESTSRWHHPFVPAWDFDAPDQDEKEPLRDVSAGVIAANGLLIIHQALQSLPATAAKNLSQGKDFLDDALNIVRDTLDLAVDGDHAQLGFQSDKGTWHITKESGFDAILRHSTANNNEHAHKPYSDHGLVYADYYLLEFGNKLLRMGLL
;
A
#
# COMPACT_ATOMS: atom_id res chain seq x y z
N MET A 1 -16.94 22.16 36.48
CA MET A 1 -16.69 22.17 35.02
C MET A 1 -15.36 21.48 34.86
N SER A 2 -15.39 20.16 34.72
CA SER A 2 -14.25 19.28 34.84
C SER A 2 -14.10 18.50 33.55
N HIS A 3 -12.90 18.62 32.97
CA HIS A 3 -12.27 17.77 31.96
C HIS A 3 -12.95 17.70 30.59
N GLU A 4 -12.45 18.52 29.67
CA GLU A 4 -12.33 18.10 28.27
C GLU A 4 -11.47 16.83 28.27
N ASP A 5 -12.11 15.72 27.95
CA ASP A 5 -11.47 14.48 27.59
C ASP A 5 -10.83 14.73 26.21
N ASP A 6 -9.62 15.28 26.18
CA ASP A 6 -8.78 15.30 24.98
C ASP A 6 -8.47 13.82 24.67
N SER A 7 -9.35 13.18 23.89
CA SER A 7 -9.19 11.77 23.56
C SER A 7 -7.86 11.61 22.82
N ALA A 8 -6.97 10.79 23.38
CA ALA A 8 -5.69 10.48 22.78
C ALA A 8 -5.90 9.96 21.35
N ASN A 9 -5.11 10.46 20.40
CA ASN A 9 -5.14 10.10 18.97
C ASN A 9 -6.21 10.78 18.09
N GLN A 10 -6.45 12.09 18.28
CA GLN A 10 -7.17 12.91 17.30
C GLN A 10 -6.23 13.82 16.52
N VAL A 11 -6.51 14.02 15.22
CA VAL A 11 -5.86 15.05 14.40
C VAL A 11 -6.93 15.95 13.82
N ARG A 12 -6.91 17.25 14.17
CA ARG A 12 -7.89 18.24 13.70
C ARG A 12 -9.36 17.83 13.92
N GLY A 13 -9.64 17.13 15.02
CA GLY A 13 -10.98 16.64 15.36
C GLY A 13 -11.40 15.34 14.67
N HIS A 14 -10.55 14.74 13.84
CA HIS A 14 -10.78 13.40 13.29
C HIS A 14 -10.30 12.34 14.29
N ASN A 15 -11.18 11.42 14.69
CA ASN A 15 -10.86 10.31 15.58
C ASN A 15 -10.13 9.19 14.81
N LEU A 16 -8.91 8.86 15.23
CA LEU A 16 -8.08 7.80 14.65
C LEU A 16 -7.71 6.69 15.65
N GLU A 17 -8.38 6.64 16.80
CA GLU A 17 -8.10 5.70 17.90
C GLU A 17 -8.08 4.24 17.43
N ALA A 18 -8.97 3.87 16.50
CA ALA A 18 -9.06 2.51 15.97
C ALA A 18 -7.75 1.99 15.36
N ILE A 19 -6.88 2.87 14.82
CA ILE A 19 -5.58 2.50 14.25
C ILE A 19 -4.58 2.08 15.34
N PHE A 20 -4.73 2.62 16.54
CA PHE A 20 -3.83 2.44 17.69
C PHE A 20 -4.40 1.50 18.75
N ALA A 21 -5.65 1.04 18.55
CA ALA A 21 -6.33 0.17 19.48
C ALA A 21 -5.55 -1.14 19.72
N PRO A 22 -5.56 -1.69 20.96
CA PRO A 22 -4.86 -2.94 21.29
C PRO A 22 -5.23 -4.13 20.40
N ASN A 23 -6.46 -4.14 19.87
CA ASN A 23 -6.94 -5.19 18.97
C ASN A 23 -6.07 -5.30 17.70
N VAL A 24 -5.53 -4.18 17.22
CA VAL A 24 -4.70 -4.13 16.01
C VAL A 24 -3.42 -4.93 16.23
N VAL A 25 -2.72 -4.68 17.34
CA VAL A 25 -1.54 -5.46 17.73
C VAL A 25 -1.90 -6.93 17.95
N ALA A 26 -3.05 -7.19 18.57
CA ALA A 26 -3.53 -8.54 18.84
C ALA A 26 -3.79 -9.33 17.56
N LYS A 27 -4.45 -8.75 16.55
CA LYS A 27 -4.71 -9.41 15.26
C LYS A 27 -3.42 -9.73 14.51
N ILE A 28 -2.47 -8.79 14.47
CA ILE A 28 -1.17 -9.02 13.83
C ILE A 28 -0.40 -10.14 14.54
N LEU A 29 -0.34 -10.12 15.87
CA LEU A 29 0.31 -11.20 16.64
C LEU A 29 -0.40 -12.54 16.47
N GLN A 30 -1.73 -12.57 16.49
CA GLN A 30 -2.52 -13.79 16.29
C GLN A 30 -2.14 -14.50 14.99
N VAL A 31 -2.13 -13.76 13.87
CA VAL A 31 -1.79 -14.35 12.57
C VAL A 31 -0.30 -14.71 12.50
N ALA A 32 0.58 -13.84 13.00
CA ALA A 32 2.01 -14.07 12.97
C ALA A 32 2.45 -15.28 13.82
N GLN A 33 1.85 -15.50 14.99
CA GLN A 33 2.19 -16.62 15.88
C GLN A 33 1.76 -17.97 15.30
N ARG A 34 0.70 -18.04 14.49
CA ARG A 34 0.28 -19.28 13.83
C ARG A 34 1.35 -19.84 12.90
N SER A 35 2.15 -18.98 12.25
CA SER A 35 3.23 -19.42 11.36
C SER A 35 4.42 -20.07 12.07
N LEU A 36 4.50 -19.97 13.41
CA LEU A 36 5.56 -20.64 14.18
C LEU A 36 5.38 -22.16 14.27
N GLN A 37 4.26 -22.68 13.76
CA GLN A 37 4.03 -24.12 13.61
C GLN A 37 4.79 -24.70 12.40
N GLU A 38 5.31 -23.84 11.52
CA GLU A 38 6.05 -24.19 10.31
C GLU A 38 7.48 -23.66 10.40
N ASP A 39 8.45 -24.43 9.91
CA ASP A 39 9.83 -23.97 9.78
C ASP A 39 9.95 -22.97 8.62
N ALA A 40 10.78 -21.93 8.78
CA ALA A 40 11.07 -21.01 7.69
C ALA A 40 12.05 -21.66 6.68
N PRO A 41 11.95 -21.36 5.36
CA PRO A 41 11.05 -20.37 4.74
C PRO A 41 9.60 -20.84 4.66
N LEU A 42 8.66 -19.92 4.96
CA LEU A 42 7.23 -20.15 4.75
C LEU A 42 6.92 -20.27 3.25
N GLU A 43 6.09 -21.23 2.87
CA GLU A 43 5.73 -21.48 1.47
C GLU A 43 4.62 -20.54 0.96
N SER A 44 3.83 -19.96 1.88
CA SER A 44 2.68 -19.13 1.54
C SER A 44 2.46 -17.97 2.51
N TYR A 45 1.84 -16.89 2.04
CA TYR A 45 1.67 -15.63 2.75
C TYR A 45 0.22 -15.12 2.68
N PRO A 46 -0.28 -14.43 3.72
CA PRO A 46 -1.60 -13.80 3.74
C PRO A 46 -1.86 -12.90 2.53
N HIS A 47 -3.04 -13.02 1.93
CA HIS A 47 -3.46 -12.20 0.80
C HIS A 47 -4.81 -11.52 1.04
N THR A 48 -5.90 -12.29 1.10
CA THR A 48 -7.27 -11.78 1.29
C THR A 48 -7.95 -12.47 2.46
N VAL A 49 -8.98 -11.85 3.04
CA VAL A 49 -9.83 -12.48 4.07
C VAL A 49 -11.27 -12.47 3.57
N PRO A 50 -11.82 -13.60 3.07
CA PRO A 50 -13.20 -13.64 2.61
C PRO A 50 -14.17 -13.31 3.75
N GLN A 51 -15.26 -12.62 3.42
CA GLN A 51 -16.30 -12.23 4.39
C GLN A 51 -17.42 -13.25 4.50
N THR A 52 -17.57 -14.12 3.50
CA THR A 52 -18.63 -15.13 3.42
C THR A 52 -18.06 -16.47 2.97
N GLY A 53 -18.83 -17.55 3.13
CA GLY A 53 -18.40 -18.90 2.78
C GLY A 53 -17.72 -19.66 3.93
N PRO A 54 -17.25 -20.89 3.67
CA PRO A 54 -16.72 -21.78 4.70
C PRO A 54 -15.41 -21.28 5.32
N ASP A 55 -14.60 -20.55 4.54
CA ASP A 55 -13.30 -20.03 4.98
C ASP A 55 -13.38 -18.55 5.45
N ALA A 56 -14.61 -18.04 5.66
CA ALA A 56 -14.84 -16.65 6.05
C ALA A 56 -14.07 -16.29 7.32
N GLY A 57 -13.41 -15.14 7.29
CA GLY A 57 -12.67 -14.58 8.41
C GLY A 57 -11.26 -15.12 8.61
N ARG A 58 -10.80 -16.09 7.83
CA ARG A 58 -9.39 -16.52 7.81
C ARG A 58 -8.67 -16.00 6.58
N TYR A 59 -7.37 -15.73 6.69
CA TYR A 59 -6.60 -15.38 5.50
C TYR A 59 -6.60 -16.53 4.48
N GLU A 60 -6.97 -16.22 3.24
CA GLU A 60 -6.54 -16.97 2.06
C GLU A 60 -5.09 -16.60 1.77
N HIS A 61 -4.24 -17.61 1.63
CA HIS A 61 -2.82 -17.45 1.38
C HIS A 61 -2.51 -17.54 -0.13
N ARG A 62 -1.39 -16.93 -0.51
CA ARG A 62 -0.76 -17.06 -1.83
C ARG A 62 0.66 -17.53 -1.68
N GLU A 63 1.21 -18.06 -2.75
CA GLU A 63 2.59 -18.53 -2.83
C GLU A 63 3.57 -17.44 -2.38
N ALA A 64 4.70 -17.83 -1.76
CA ALA A 64 5.68 -16.87 -1.27
C ALA A 64 6.21 -15.92 -2.35
N ASP A 65 6.23 -16.35 -3.60
CA ASP A 65 6.65 -15.55 -4.75
C ASP A 65 5.56 -14.62 -5.31
N PHE A 66 4.37 -14.61 -4.72
CA PHE A 66 3.31 -13.69 -5.06
C PHE A 66 3.58 -12.27 -4.52
N TRP A 67 3.20 -11.25 -5.29
CA TRP A 67 3.62 -9.86 -5.07
C TRP A 67 3.21 -9.26 -3.71
N THR A 68 2.19 -9.81 -3.04
CA THR A 68 1.72 -9.30 -1.74
C THR A 68 2.48 -9.84 -0.54
N CYS A 69 3.45 -10.74 -0.71
CA CYS A 69 4.12 -11.43 0.40
C CYS A 69 4.83 -10.48 1.38
N GLY A 70 5.23 -9.28 0.93
CA GLY A 70 5.93 -8.29 1.76
C GLY A 70 5.02 -7.57 2.76
N PHE A 71 3.71 -7.46 2.50
CA PHE A 71 2.84 -6.57 3.27
C PHE A 71 2.50 -7.10 4.66
N PHE A 72 2.26 -8.41 4.82
CA PHE A 72 1.98 -8.97 6.15
C PHE A 72 3.16 -8.81 7.12
N PRO A 73 4.40 -9.24 6.77
CA PRO A 73 5.55 -8.90 7.61
C PRO A 73 5.75 -7.39 7.74
N GLY A 74 5.42 -6.61 6.72
CA GLY A 74 5.38 -5.15 6.82
C GLY A 74 4.48 -4.63 7.94
N SER A 75 3.30 -5.23 8.15
CA SER A 75 2.42 -4.90 9.29
C SER A 75 3.05 -5.26 10.64
N ILE A 76 3.79 -6.37 10.73
CA ILE A 76 4.57 -6.72 11.93
C ILE A 76 5.60 -5.63 12.22
N TYR A 77 6.35 -5.21 11.20
CA TYR A 77 7.36 -4.15 11.32
C TYR A 77 6.75 -2.78 11.60
N ALA A 78 5.55 -2.47 11.11
CA ALA A 78 4.85 -1.23 11.43
C ALA A 78 4.46 -1.17 12.92
N VAL A 79 4.06 -2.29 13.52
CA VAL A 79 3.81 -2.37 14.97
C VAL A 79 5.13 -2.32 15.76
N LEU A 80 6.18 -3.02 15.32
CA LEU A 80 7.51 -2.96 15.92
C LEU A 80 8.08 -1.53 15.93
N GLU A 81 7.85 -0.78 14.86
CA GLU A 81 8.26 0.64 14.82
C GLU A 81 7.63 1.43 15.96
N ARG A 82 6.35 1.20 16.27
CA ARG A 82 5.67 1.87 17.39
C ARG A 82 6.32 1.50 18.73
N THR A 83 6.68 0.24 18.95
CA THR A 83 7.33 -0.17 20.22
C THR A 83 8.70 0.48 20.40
N VAL A 84 9.41 0.75 19.30
CA VAL A 84 10.79 1.29 19.32
C VAL A 84 10.81 2.82 19.31
N ARG A 85 10.02 3.46 18.44
CA ARG A 85 10.09 4.89 18.16
C ARG A 85 8.98 5.71 18.81
N PHE A 86 7.82 5.09 19.05
CA PHE A 86 6.61 5.77 19.52
C PHE A 86 5.90 4.98 20.63
N PRO A 87 6.59 4.59 21.72
CA PRO A 87 6.04 3.68 22.72
C PRO A 87 4.75 4.21 23.38
N GLY A 88 4.54 5.53 23.42
CA GLY A 88 3.31 6.14 23.94
C GLY A 88 2.07 5.94 23.05
N ALA A 89 2.24 5.52 21.79
CA ALA A 89 1.14 5.23 20.87
C ALA A 89 0.63 3.79 20.98
N ILE A 90 1.19 2.97 21.90
CA ILE A 90 0.74 1.61 22.17
C ILE A 90 -0.01 1.61 23.51
N ASP A 91 -1.33 1.47 23.44
CA ASP A 91 -2.20 1.44 24.62
C ASP A 91 -2.40 0.01 25.16
N ILE A 92 -1.31 -0.71 25.43
CA ILE A 92 -1.38 -2.09 25.94
C ILE A 92 -0.77 -2.18 27.34
N ALA A 93 -1.52 -2.78 28.27
CA ALA A 93 -1.06 -3.00 29.63
C ALA A 93 0.03 -4.10 29.70
N GLY A 94 1.29 -3.69 29.79
CA GLY A 94 2.43 -4.59 29.99
C GLY A 94 3.76 -4.01 29.48
N PRO A 95 4.86 -4.76 29.58
CA PRO A 95 6.16 -4.30 29.11
C PRO A 95 6.27 -4.36 27.58
N LEU A 96 6.70 -3.25 26.96
CA LEU A 96 6.86 -3.16 25.51
C LEU A 96 8.12 -3.84 24.97
N GLN A 97 9.17 -3.98 25.79
CA GLN A 97 10.42 -4.60 25.32
C GLN A 97 10.21 -6.07 24.89
N PRO A 98 9.56 -6.96 25.69
CA PRO A 98 9.26 -8.32 25.25
C PRO A 98 8.35 -8.38 24.01
N LEU A 99 7.42 -7.42 23.87
CA LEU A 99 6.58 -7.31 22.67
C LEU A 99 7.44 -7.02 21.43
N GLY A 100 8.34 -6.04 21.54
CA GLY A 100 9.28 -5.70 20.46
C GLY A 100 10.19 -6.86 20.08
N ASP A 101 10.74 -7.58 21.06
CA ASP A 101 11.59 -8.75 20.81
C ASP A 101 10.83 -9.88 20.09
N GLU A 102 9.57 -10.10 20.48
CA GLU A 102 8.69 -11.08 19.85
C GLU A 102 8.30 -10.70 18.41
N LEU A 103 7.89 -9.45 18.19
CA LEU A 103 7.59 -8.92 16.86
C LEU A 103 8.80 -8.99 15.93
N LEU A 104 10.00 -8.68 16.43
CA LEU A 104 11.23 -8.79 15.64
C LEU A 104 11.54 -10.25 15.27
N LYS A 105 11.39 -11.18 16.20
CA LYS A 105 11.54 -12.62 15.94
C LYS A 105 10.56 -13.09 14.87
N LEU A 106 9.28 -12.73 15.01
CA LEU A 106 8.23 -13.06 14.05
C LEU A 106 8.54 -12.44 12.68
N GLY A 107 8.79 -11.14 12.61
CA GLY A 107 9.14 -10.46 11.35
C GLY A 107 10.29 -11.15 10.61
N ARG A 108 11.34 -11.56 11.32
CA ARG A 108 12.47 -12.29 10.73
C ARG A 108 12.13 -13.72 10.28
N HIS A 109 11.23 -14.41 10.98
CA HIS A 109 10.70 -15.70 10.53
C HIS A 109 9.97 -15.56 9.17
N TRP A 110 9.12 -14.53 9.06
CA TRP A 110 8.40 -14.21 7.83
C TRP A 110 9.30 -13.66 6.71
N ASN A 111 10.50 -13.16 7.02
CA ASN A 111 11.42 -12.59 6.02
C ASN A 111 12.27 -13.63 5.28
N VAL A 112 12.35 -14.88 5.73
CA VAL A 112 13.31 -15.85 5.17
C VAL A 112 13.09 -16.08 3.68
N ALA A 113 11.86 -16.35 3.24
CA ALA A 113 11.57 -16.54 1.81
C ALA A 113 11.82 -15.25 1.01
N ILE A 114 11.40 -14.10 1.54
CA ILE A 114 11.60 -12.77 0.92
C ILE A 114 13.09 -12.49 0.68
N ASN A 115 13.94 -12.77 1.67
CA ASN A 115 15.40 -12.65 1.53
C ASN A 115 15.94 -13.55 0.41
N GLN A 116 15.49 -14.81 0.34
CA GLN A 116 15.93 -15.76 -0.69
C GLN A 116 15.49 -15.31 -2.10
N MET A 117 14.29 -14.75 -2.22
CA MET A 117 13.70 -14.32 -3.49
C MET A 117 14.07 -12.90 -3.93
N SER A 118 14.82 -12.15 -3.12
CA SER A 118 15.25 -10.77 -3.42
C SER A 118 16.05 -10.58 -4.73
N GLY A 119 16.46 -11.66 -5.40
CA GLY A 119 17.14 -11.62 -6.70
C GLY A 119 16.27 -11.84 -7.93
N ARG A 120 14.95 -11.93 -7.77
CA ARG A 120 14.01 -12.22 -8.85
C ARG A 120 13.94 -11.10 -9.88
N THR A 121 13.96 -11.47 -11.15
CA THR A 121 13.95 -10.53 -12.30
C THR A 121 12.69 -10.68 -13.15
N ASP A 122 11.73 -11.48 -12.73
CA ASP A 122 10.48 -11.83 -13.42
C ASP A 122 9.30 -10.89 -13.08
N THR A 123 9.47 -9.98 -12.10
CA THR A 123 8.42 -9.05 -11.67
C THR A 123 8.95 -7.64 -11.41
N HIS A 124 8.08 -6.64 -11.60
CA HIS A 124 8.34 -5.27 -11.15
C HIS A 124 8.03 -5.03 -9.67
N ASP A 125 7.30 -5.95 -9.02
CA ASP A 125 6.80 -5.82 -7.66
C ASP A 125 7.88 -6.00 -6.57
N MET A 126 9.16 -5.93 -6.96
CA MET A 126 10.28 -6.12 -6.04
C MET A 126 10.25 -5.10 -4.89
N GLY A 127 9.77 -3.88 -5.12
CA GLY A 127 9.57 -2.87 -4.07
C GLY A 127 8.54 -3.30 -3.04
N PHE A 128 7.35 -3.73 -3.50
CA PHE A 128 6.29 -4.27 -2.63
C PHE A 128 6.72 -5.53 -1.87
N ILE A 129 7.54 -6.38 -2.48
CA ILE A 129 8.03 -7.61 -1.86
C ILE A 129 9.04 -7.32 -0.74
N VAL A 130 10.00 -6.40 -0.95
CA VAL A 130 11.14 -6.25 -0.02
C VAL A 130 11.04 -5.03 0.91
N GLN A 131 10.48 -3.90 0.48
CA GLN A 131 10.57 -2.66 1.25
C GLN A 131 9.71 -2.68 2.54
N PRO A 132 8.45 -3.16 2.51
CA PRO A 132 7.63 -3.17 3.72
C PRO A 132 8.27 -3.93 4.89
N ALA A 133 9.06 -4.97 4.60
CA ALA A 133 9.64 -5.84 5.61
C ALA A 133 11.17 -5.68 5.77
N LEU A 134 11.96 -5.94 4.72
CA LEU A 134 13.42 -5.97 4.81
C LEU A 134 14.03 -4.58 4.99
N GLN A 135 13.50 -3.57 4.30
CA GLN A 135 13.97 -2.19 4.51
C GLN A 135 13.63 -1.72 5.93
N LYS A 136 12.46 -2.07 6.45
CA LYS A 136 12.07 -1.75 7.84
C LYS A 136 12.94 -2.45 8.89
N ASP A 137 13.29 -3.72 8.69
CA ASP A 137 14.24 -4.42 9.56
C ASP A 137 15.61 -3.72 9.59
N TYR A 138 16.09 -3.26 8.43
CA TYR A 138 17.31 -2.46 8.37
C TYR A 138 17.18 -1.10 9.08
N GLU A 139 16.11 -0.35 8.80
CA GLU A 139 15.87 0.97 9.39
C GLU A 139 15.77 0.92 10.92
N LEU A 140 15.15 -0.13 11.47
CA LEU A 140 14.91 -0.27 12.91
C LEU A 140 16.08 -0.91 13.66
N THR A 141 16.82 -1.84 13.05
CA THR A 141 17.83 -2.63 13.78
C THR A 141 19.23 -2.57 13.16
N GLY A 142 19.40 -1.93 12.01
CA GLY A 142 20.65 -1.95 11.25
C GLY A 142 21.00 -3.31 10.64
N ASN A 143 20.02 -4.19 10.39
CA ASN A 143 20.27 -5.52 9.83
C ASN A 143 20.89 -5.42 8.42
N LYS A 144 22.17 -5.80 8.30
CA LYS A 144 22.94 -5.73 7.05
C LYS A 144 22.52 -6.78 6.02
N GLU A 145 22.00 -7.92 6.44
CA GLU A 145 21.47 -8.95 5.53
C GLU A 145 20.25 -8.40 4.79
N SER A 146 19.31 -7.81 5.55
CA SER A 146 18.10 -7.19 5.00
C SER A 146 18.44 -6.05 4.04
N LEU A 147 19.40 -5.17 4.38
CA LEU A 147 19.90 -4.15 3.44
C LEU A 147 20.53 -4.75 2.18
N GLY A 148 21.28 -5.86 2.32
CA GLY A 148 21.86 -6.59 1.20
C GLY A 148 20.79 -7.10 0.23
N SER A 149 19.71 -7.68 0.76
CA SER A 149 18.55 -8.14 -0.02
C SER A 149 17.80 -6.98 -0.68
N VAL A 150 17.57 -5.87 0.02
CA VAL A 150 16.96 -4.65 -0.56
C VAL A 150 17.82 -4.14 -1.73
N LYS A 151 19.14 -4.07 -1.55
CA LYS A 151 20.06 -3.70 -2.64
C LYS A 151 19.98 -4.66 -3.82
N LYS A 152 19.98 -5.97 -3.56
CA LYS A 152 19.87 -7.01 -4.60
C LYS A 152 18.58 -6.86 -5.41
N ALA A 153 17.46 -6.61 -4.73
CA ALA A 153 16.15 -6.42 -5.33
C ALA A 153 16.08 -5.18 -6.22
N ALA A 154 16.73 -4.07 -5.83
CA ALA A 154 16.79 -2.88 -6.68
C ALA A 154 17.52 -3.15 -8.00
N TYR A 155 18.66 -3.86 -7.97
CA TYR A 155 19.34 -4.23 -9.21
C TYR A 155 18.53 -5.23 -10.03
N ALA A 156 17.84 -6.18 -9.39
CA ALA A 156 16.98 -7.13 -10.09
C ALA A 156 15.82 -6.41 -10.80
N LEU A 157 15.15 -5.47 -10.12
CA LEU A 157 14.12 -4.61 -10.71
C LEU A 157 14.66 -3.78 -11.89
N ALA A 158 15.86 -3.21 -11.74
CA ALA A 158 16.49 -2.42 -12.79
C ALA A 158 16.78 -3.22 -14.08
N THR A 159 16.99 -4.55 -14.00
CA THR A 159 17.16 -5.38 -15.21
C THR A 159 15.93 -5.41 -16.11
N ARG A 160 14.75 -5.06 -15.57
CA ARG A 160 13.48 -5.03 -16.32
C ARG A 160 13.26 -3.70 -17.06
N TYR A 161 14.17 -2.73 -16.90
CA TYR A 161 14.12 -1.46 -17.64
C TYR A 161 14.52 -1.65 -19.10
N ASP A 162 13.68 -1.17 -20.01
CA ASP A 162 13.97 -1.12 -21.43
C ASP A 162 14.24 0.33 -21.87
N PRO A 163 15.40 0.64 -22.48
CA PRO A 163 15.74 2.00 -22.89
C PRO A 163 14.95 2.52 -24.10
N THR A 164 14.38 1.64 -24.93
CA THR A 164 13.55 2.00 -26.08
C THR A 164 12.17 2.44 -25.61
N VAL A 165 11.52 1.65 -24.76
CA VAL A 165 10.23 1.96 -24.12
C VAL A 165 10.38 3.02 -23.03
N LYS A 166 11.57 3.13 -22.42
CA LYS A 166 11.89 4.01 -21.28
C LYS A 166 11.02 3.70 -20.06
N ALA A 167 10.75 2.43 -19.84
CA ALA A 167 9.97 1.96 -18.71
C ALA A 167 10.49 0.60 -18.20
N ILE A 168 10.10 0.26 -16.98
CA ILE A 168 10.30 -1.04 -16.36
C ILE A 168 9.13 -1.92 -16.77
N ARG A 169 9.42 -3.13 -17.24
CA ARG A 169 8.41 -4.12 -17.61
C ARG A 169 7.68 -4.62 -16.37
N SER A 170 6.36 -4.54 -16.37
CA SER A 170 5.53 -5.00 -15.27
C SER A 170 5.40 -6.51 -15.24
N TRP A 171 4.91 -7.10 -16.33
CA TRP A 171 4.65 -8.52 -16.45
C TRP A 171 5.30 -9.11 -17.70
N ASP A 172 5.78 -10.35 -17.59
CA ASP A 172 6.29 -11.11 -18.73
C ASP A 172 5.15 -11.81 -19.48
N VAL A 173 4.10 -12.18 -18.75
CA VAL A 173 2.89 -12.84 -19.24
C VAL A 173 1.66 -12.21 -18.57
N ALA A 174 0.60 -11.97 -19.34
CA ALA A 174 -0.69 -11.54 -18.83
C ALA A 174 -1.80 -12.28 -19.59
N ILE A 175 -2.60 -13.05 -18.86
CA ILE A 175 -3.67 -13.89 -19.40
C ILE A 175 -4.92 -13.64 -18.56
N ASN A 176 -6.04 -13.41 -19.23
CA ASN A 176 -7.37 -13.38 -18.67
C ASN A 176 -8.37 -13.87 -19.73
N ASP A 177 -9.67 -13.80 -19.47
CA ASP A 177 -10.67 -14.32 -20.41
C ASP A 177 -10.82 -13.45 -21.69
N ARG A 178 -10.23 -12.24 -21.71
CA ARG A 178 -10.26 -11.30 -22.85
C ARG A 178 -9.02 -11.38 -23.72
N TYR A 179 -7.84 -11.63 -23.16
CA TYR A 179 -6.58 -11.64 -23.91
C TYR A 179 -5.55 -12.63 -23.35
N SER A 180 -4.60 -13.01 -24.20
CA SER A 180 -3.44 -13.84 -23.83
C SER A 180 -2.17 -13.23 -24.42
N ILE A 181 -1.44 -12.47 -23.59
CA ILE A 181 -0.17 -11.82 -23.97
C ILE A 181 0.97 -12.62 -23.33
N THR A 182 1.70 -13.37 -24.15
CA THR A 182 2.76 -14.29 -23.69
C THR A 182 4.11 -14.07 -24.39
N ASP A 183 4.17 -13.26 -25.45
CA ASP A 183 5.40 -13.00 -26.19
C ASP A 183 5.99 -11.63 -25.84
N MET A 184 7.12 -11.67 -25.13
CA MET A 184 7.87 -10.49 -24.69
C MET A 184 8.57 -9.73 -25.82
N LYS A 185 8.76 -10.34 -26.99
CA LYS A 185 9.36 -9.68 -28.17
C LYS A 185 8.36 -8.79 -28.90
N GLU A 186 7.09 -9.15 -28.81
CA GLU A 186 5.99 -8.41 -29.44
C GLU A 186 5.30 -7.45 -28.47
N ASN A 187 5.48 -7.64 -27.16
CA ASN A 187 4.74 -6.91 -26.13
C ASN A 187 5.63 -6.50 -24.95
N PHE A 188 5.39 -5.30 -24.45
CA PHE A 188 6.00 -4.75 -23.24
C PHE A 188 4.91 -4.13 -22.36
N LEU A 189 4.55 -4.81 -21.28
CA LEU A 189 3.45 -4.42 -20.42
C LEU A 189 3.94 -3.52 -19.30
N VAL A 190 3.29 -2.38 -19.09
CA VAL A 190 3.57 -1.43 -17.99
C VAL A 190 2.27 -1.05 -17.31
N ILE A 191 2.19 -1.26 -16.00
CA ILE A 191 1.01 -0.95 -15.18
C ILE A 191 1.30 0.20 -14.21
N ILE A 192 0.27 0.91 -13.78
CA ILE A 192 0.41 2.10 -12.94
C ILE A 192 1.06 1.83 -11.57
N ASP A 193 0.90 0.62 -11.05
CA ASP A 193 1.44 0.08 -9.79
C ASP A 193 2.96 0.16 -9.73
N SER A 194 3.63 0.11 -10.89
CA SER A 194 5.08 0.18 -10.98
C SER A 194 5.65 1.50 -10.45
N MET A 195 4.83 2.56 -10.40
CA MET A 195 5.20 3.83 -9.79
C MET A 195 5.58 3.69 -8.32
N CYS A 196 4.90 2.82 -7.57
CA CYS A 196 5.17 2.61 -6.14
C CYS A 196 6.41 1.72 -5.90
N ASN A 197 6.87 1.00 -6.92
CA ASN A 197 8.10 0.21 -6.85
C ASN A 197 9.36 1.01 -7.17
N LEU A 198 9.23 2.26 -7.66
CA LEU A 198 10.37 3.14 -7.93
C LEU A 198 11.11 3.59 -6.68
N ASP A 199 10.43 3.64 -5.53
CA ASP A 199 11.02 4.01 -4.26
C ASP A 199 12.24 3.13 -3.92
N LEU A 200 12.19 1.84 -4.26
CA LEU A 200 13.30 0.90 -4.11
C LEU A 200 14.55 1.33 -4.89
N LEU A 201 14.38 1.74 -6.15
CA LEU A 201 15.49 2.17 -7.00
C LEU A 201 16.08 3.49 -6.51
N TYR A 202 15.24 4.43 -6.09
CA TYR A 202 15.70 5.69 -5.53
C TYR A 202 16.42 5.48 -4.19
N PHE A 203 15.85 4.70 -3.28
CA PHE A 203 16.44 4.39 -1.98
C PHE A 203 17.84 3.81 -2.14
N VAL A 204 18.00 2.77 -2.97
CA VAL A 204 19.31 2.14 -3.20
C VAL A 204 20.24 3.07 -3.98
N GLY A 205 19.73 3.74 -5.01
CA GLY A 205 20.49 4.71 -5.80
C GLY A 205 21.10 5.83 -4.97
N HIS A 206 20.32 6.45 -4.09
CA HIS A 206 20.82 7.50 -3.20
C HIS A 206 21.72 6.95 -2.08
N THR A 207 21.37 5.80 -1.49
CA THR A 207 22.14 5.18 -0.40
C THR A 207 23.53 4.72 -0.84
N PHE A 208 23.66 4.24 -2.08
CA PHE A 208 24.91 3.70 -2.63
C PHE A 208 25.52 4.54 -3.75
N HIS A 209 25.00 5.75 -3.97
CA HIS A 209 25.47 6.68 -5.00
C HIS A 209 25.48 6.10 -6.43
N ASP A 210 24.43 5.36 -6.78
CA ASP A 210 24.23 4.76 -8.10
C ASP A 210 23.23 5.58 -8.93
N GLU A 211 23.77 6.50 -9.73
CA GLU A 211 23.00 7.37 -10.63
C GLU A 211 22.22 6.58 -11.70
N SER A 212 22.62 5.35 -12.03
CA SER A 212 21.92 4.55 -13.04
C SER A 212 20.52 4.14 -12.55
N LEU A 213 20.39 3.74 -11.28
CA LEU A 213 19.11 3.38 -10.66
C LEU A 213 18.19 4.60 -10.56
N ILE A 214 18.73 5.75 -10.15
CA ILE A 214 18.01 7.04 -10.09
C ILE A 214 17.50 7.43 -11.49
N SER A 215 18.35 7.29 -12.51
CA SER A 215 18.00 7.63 -13.90
C SER A 215 16.91 6.72 -14.46
N ILE A 216 16.98 5.41 -14.20
CA ILE A 216 15.96 4.44 -14.59
C ILE A 216 14.61 4.80 -13.98
N ALA A 217 14.56 5.02 -12.67
CA ALA A 217 13.32 5.37 -11.96
C ALA A 217 12.70 6.67 -12.50
N THR A 218 13.53 7.71 -12.68
CA THR A 218 13.08 9.02 -13.17
C THR A 218 12.57 8.96 -14.61
N ARG A 219 13.23 8.18 -15.48
CA ARG A 219 12.77 7.98 -16.87
C ARG A 219 11.47 7.20 -16.92
N HIS A 220 11.33 6.16 -16.09
CA HIS A 220 10.09 5.40 -15.98
C HIS A 220 8.93 6.33 -15.56
N ALA A 221 9.07 7.06 -14.45
CA ALA A 221 8.03 7.97 -13.97
C ALA A 221 7.59 8.96 -15.06
N LYS A 222 8.55 9.54 -15.80
CA LYS A 222 8.24 10.44 -16.91
C LYS A 222 7.43 9.77 -18.03
N SER A 223 7.71 8.52 -18.37
CA SER A 223 6.93 7.77 -19.37
C SER A 223 5.50 7.52 -18.90
N ILE A 224 5.30 7.21 -17.60
CA ILE A 224 3.97 6.98 -17.02
C ILE A 224 3.08 8.23 -17.13
N ILE A 225 3.63 9.43 -16.90
CA ILE A 225 2.90 10.70 -17.06
C ILE A 225 2.28 10.82 -18.46
N HIS A 226 3.03 10.43 -19.50
CA HIS A 226 2.59 10.63 -20.89
C HIS A 226 1.71 9.49 -21.42
N GLU A 227 1.93 8.27 -20.94
CA GLU A 227 1.36 7.09 -21.56
C GLU A 227 0.21 6.49 -20.75
N ILE A 228 0.27 6.51 -19.41
CA ILE A 228 -0.75 5.92 -18.55
C ILE A 228 -1.77 6.96 -18.08
N LEU A 229 -1.34 8.19 -17.76
CA LEU A 229 -2.29 9.22 -17.35
C LEU A 229 -3.06 9.77 -18.56
N ARG A 230 -4.34 10.04 -18.33
CA ARG A 230 -5.22 10.77 -19.25
C ARG A 230 -5.05 12.29 -19.00
N PRO A 231 -5.49 13.15 -19.95
CA PRO A 231 -5.37 14.60 -19.79
C PRO A 231 -6.07 15.20 -18.56
N ASP A 232 -7.07 14.50 -18.01
CA ASP A 232 -7.81 14.89 -16.80
C ASP A 232 -7.20 14.32 -15.49
N PHE A 233 -6.02 13.70 -15.57
CA PHE A 233 -5.32 13.01 -14.47
C PHE A 233 -5.99 11.73 -13.96
N SER A 234 -7.04 11.23 -14.63
CA SER A 234 -7.41 9.82 -14.46
C SER A 234 -6.33 8.92 -15.06
N SER A 235 -6.31 7.65 -14.65
CA SER A 235 -5.29 6.69 -15.10
C SER A 235 -5.92 5.52 -15.85
N TYR A 236 -5.28 5.11 -16.95
CA TYR A 236 -5.40 3.73 -17.41
C TYR A 236 -4.73 2.83 -16.37
N HIS A 237 -5.09 1.55 -16.31
CA HIS A 237 -4.36 0.59 -15.49
C HIS A 237 -3.07 0.16 -16.20
N LEU A 238 -3.16 -0.28 -17.46
CA LEU A 238 -2.10 -0.97 -18.19
C LEU A 238 -1.89 -0.35 -19.57
N VAL A 239 -0.64 -0.21 -20.00
CA VAL A 239 -0.27 0.09 -21.38
C VAL A 239 0.64 -1.02 -21.92
N ASN A 240 0.30 -1.54 -23.09
CA ASN A 240 1.13 -2.46 -23.85
C ASN A 240 1.89 -1.68 -24.92
N PHE A 241 3.23 -1.73 -24.88
CA PHE A 241 4.11 -1.09 -25.85
C PHE A 241 4.67 -2.08 -26.86
N ASP A 242 5.03 -1.57 -28.03
CA ASP A 242 5.89 -2.26 -28.99
C ASP A 242 7.35 -2.15 -28.50
N PRO A 243 8.03 -3.27 -28.17
CA PRO A 243 9.40 -3.22 -27.65
C PRO A 243 10.43 -2.68 -28.65
N THR A 244 10.15 -2.78 -29.96
CA THR A 244 11.06 -2.32 -31.03
C THR A 244 10.96 -0.82 -31.25
N THR A 245 9.74 -0.26 -31.19
CA THR A 245 9.52 1.17 -31.47
C THR A 245 9.35 2.04 -30.23
N GLY A 246 9.07 1.44 -29.07
CA GLY A 246 8.76 2.14 -27.82
C GLY A 246 7.40 2.82 -27.81
N LYS A 247 6.54 2.59 -28.81
CA LYS A 247 5.22 3.24 -28.92
C LYS A 247 4.11 2.41 -28.27
N PRO A 248 3.08 3.04 -27.69
CA PRO A 248 1.92 2.32 -27.17
C PRO A 248 1.16 1.62 -28.30
N LYS A 249 0.88 0.33 -28.12
CA LYS A 249 0.00 -0.48 -28.98
C LYS A 249 -1.45 -0.44 -28.48
N ALA A 250 -1.64 -0.48 -27.17
CA ALA A 250 -2.95 -0.49 -26.53
C ALA A 250 -2.87 0.08 -25.11
N LYS A 251 -3.93 0.77 -24.70
CA LYS A 251 -4.17 1.20 -23.32
C LYS A 251 -5.39 0.43 -22.82
N MET A 252 -5.28 -0.20 -21.66
CA MET A 252 -6.21 -1.25 -21.24
C MET A 252 -6.28 -1.38 -19.72
N THR A 253 -7.13 -2.31 -19.27
CA THR A 253 -7.25 -2.73 -17.89
C THR A 253 -7.16 -4.25 -17.73
N ASN A 254 -6.63 -4.67 -16.58
CA ASN A 254 -6.71 -6.06 -16.10
C ASN A 254 -7.60 -6.22 -14.87
N GLN A 255 -7.88 -5.13 -14.14
CA GLN A 255 -8.55 -5.17 -12.84
C GLN A 255 -9.67 -4.14 -12.67
N GLY A 256 -9.66 -3.07 -13.46
CA GLY A 256 -10.74 -2.07 -13.50
C GLY A 256 -11.94 -2.55 -14.29
N HIS A 257 -13.01 -1.78 -14.30
CA HIS A 257 -14.25 -2.13 -14.99
C HIS A 257 -14.09 -2.20 -16.51
N ALA A 258 -13.49 -1.19 -17.13
CA ALA A 258 -13.28 -1.07 -18.57
C ALA A 258 -11.91 -0.43 -18.87
N ASP A 259 -11.47 -0.46 -20.14
CA ASP A 259 -10.20 0.17 -20.51
C ASP A 259 -10.25 1.69 -20.31
N GLU A 260 -11.41 2.30 -20.57
CA GLU A 260 -11.66 3.73 -20.39
C GLU A 260 -12.07 4.11 -18.96
N SER A 261 -12.34 3.14 -18.09
CA SER A 261 -12.73 3.40 -16.71
C SER A 261 -11.53 3.83 -15.85
N THR A 262 -11.83 4.28 -14.64
CA THR A 262 -10.83 4.64 -13.63
C THR A 262 -10.94 3.72 -12.42
N TRP A 263 -10.13 2.67 -12.45
CA TRP A 263 -9.91 1.78 -11.31
C TRP A 263 -9.33 2.55 -10.14
N SER A 264 -10.03 2.56 -9.00
CA SER A 264 -9.73 3.50 -7.92
C SER A 264 -8.36 3.24 -7.27
N ARG A 265 -7.95 1.98 -7.15
CA ARG A 265 -6.61 1.65 -6.63
C ARG A 265 -5.49 2.03 -7.59
N GLY A 266 -5.71 1.94 -8.91
CA GLY A 266 -4.75 2.45 -9.90
C GLY A 266 -4.56 3.95 -9.79
N GLN A 267 -5.66 4.67 -9.53
CA GLN A 267 -5.61 6.10 -9.23
C GLN A 267 -4.86 6.39 -7.91
N ALA A 268 -5.08 5.58 -6.87
CA ALA A 268 -4.36 5.70 -5.61
C ALA A 268 -2.84 5.46 -5.75
N TRP A 269 -2.43 4.48 -6.57
CA TRP A 269 -1.03 4.25 -6.94
C TRP A 269 -0.41 5.42 -7.67
N SER A 270 -1.17 6.07 -8.57
CA SER A 270 -0.73 7.28 -9.25
C SER A 270 -0.41 8.40 -8.23
N ILE A 271 -1.32 8.64 -7.28
CA ILE A 271 -1.13 9.68 -6.24
C ILE A 271 0.13 9.39 -5.43
N MET A 272 0.22 8.20 -4.84
CA MET A 272 1.31 7.86 -3.93
C MET A 272 2.65 7.79 -4.67
N GLY A 273 2.71 7.13 -5.82
CA GLY A 273 3.94 6.92 -6.57
C GLY A 273 4.53 8.21 -7.14
N PHE A 274 3.71 9.13 -7.66
CA PHE A 274 4.21 10.45 -8.10
C PHE A 274 4.63 11.33 -6.92
N ALA A 275 3.90 11.28 -5.81
CA ALA A 275 4.28 11.99 -4.60
C ALA A 275 5.64 11.49 -4.05
N GLN A 276 5.84 10.17 -3.97
CA GLN A 276 7.12 9.55 -3.62
C GLN A 276 8.23 9.97 -4.60
N THR A 277 7.97 9.91 -5.91
CA THR A 277 8.94 10.32 -6.94
C THR A 277 9.39 11.78 -6.74
N TYR A 278 8.47 12.68 -6.40
CA TYR A 278 8.81 14.06 -6.03
C TYR A 278 9.72 14.13 -4.80
N THR A 279 9.49 13.30 -3.77
CA THR A 279 10.34 13.33 -2.57
C THR A 279 11.81 13.05 -2.87
N TRP A 280 12.10 12.21 -3.87
CA TRP A 280 13.44 11.87 -4.31
C TRP A 280 14.04 12.90 -5.26
N THR A 281 13.27 13.31 -6.28
CA THR A 281 13.80 14.14 -7.38
C THR A 281 13.71 15.65 -7.09
N LYS A 282 12.78 16.07 -6.24
CA LYS A 282 12.36 17.45 -6.03
C LYS A 282 11.91 18.18 -7.31
N ASP A 283 11.66 17.46 -8.40
CA ASP A 283 11.16 18.04 -9.66
C ASP A 283 9.65 18.25 -9.55
N LEU A 284 9.24 19.52 -9.64
CA LEU A 284 7.85 19.95 -9.43
C LEU A 284 6.87 19.28 -10.39
N VAL A 285 7.29 18.79 -11.56
CA VAL A 285 6.40 18.08 -12.48
C VAL A 285 5.74 16.87 -11.82
N TYR A 286 6.44 16.16 -10.92
CA TYR A 286 5.89 15.00 -10.23
C TYR A 286 4.95 15.40 -9.11
N LEU A 287 5.22 16.50 -8.40
CA LEU A 287 4.30 17.02 -7.39
C LEU A 287 3.02 17.55 -8.03
N GLU A 288 3.13 18.29 -9.14
CA GLU A 288 1.98 18.76 -9.93
C GLU A 288 1.14 17.59 -10.43
N THR A 289 1.79 16.54 -10.92
CA THR A 289 1.12 15.31 -11.37
C THR A 289 0.40 14.61 -10.21
N ALA A 290 1.06 14.43 -9.06
CA ALA A 290 0.46 13.83 -7.87
C ALA A 290 -0.76 14.63 -7.38
N ILE A 291 -0.66 15.97 -7.37
CA ILE A 291 -1.75 16.89 -7.03
C ILE A 291 -2.90 16.78 -8.03
N GLY A 292 -2.62 16.67 -9.34
CA GLY A 292 -3.65 16.44 -10.36
C GLY A 292 -4.39 15.13 -10.13
N CYS A 293 -3.66 14.04 -9.89
CA CYS A 293 -4.24 12.72 -9.61
C CYS A 293 -5.09 12.74 -8.32
N ALA A 294 -4.61 13.45 -7.28
CA ALA A 294 -5.30 13.61 -6.01
C ALA A 294 -6.60 14.41 -6.17
N ARG A 295 -6.58 15.51 -6.91
CA ARG A 295 -7.77 16.31 -7.22
C ARG A 295 -8.81 15.52 -8.00
N TYR A 296 -8.37 14.71 -8.97
CA TYR A 296 -9.27 13.83 -9.71
C TYR A 296 -9.99 12.88 -8.74
N LEU A 297 -9.23 12.14 -7.92
CA LEU A 297 -9.80 11.18 -6.95
C LEU A 297 -10.75 11.87 -5.98
N MET A 298 -10.34 12.99 -5.36
CA MET A 298 -11.18 13.73 -4.44
C MET A 298 -12.45 14.27 -5.11
N GLY A 299 -12.37 14.71 -6.37
CA GLY A 299 -13.55 15.10 -7.15
C GLY A 299 -14.56 13.96 -7.30
N ARG A 300 -14.10 12.74 -7.64
CA ARG A 300 -14.96 11.55 -7.74
C ARG A 300 -15.60 11.17 -6.40
N LEU A 301 -14.87 11.35 -5.29
CA LEU A 301 -15.42 11.13 -3.93
C LEU A 301 -16.44 12.21 -3.55
N GLU A 302 -16.16 13.48 -3.86
CA GLU A 302 -17.05 14.61 -3.61
C GLU A 302 -18.38 14.45 -4.39
N GLU A 303 -18.35 13.97 -5.64
CA GLU A 303 -19.54 13.62 -6.43
C GLU A 303 -20.44 12.57 -5.73
N SER A 304 -19.84 11.73 -4.88
CA SER A 304 -20.51 10.64 -4.18
C SER A 304 -21.16 11.07 -2.85
N THR A 305 -20.90 12.29 -2.37
CA THR A 305 -21.41 12.82 -1.07
C THR A 305 -22.93 12.88 -0.97
N SER A 306 -23.62 13.00 -2.11
CA SER A 306 -25.08 12.99 -2.17
C SER A 306 -25.67 11.60 -2.39
N ARG A 307 -24.82 10.60 -2.67
CA ARG A 307 -25.22 9.26 -3.09
C ARG A 307 -25.05 8.24 -1.96
N TRP A 308 -23.89 8.23 -1.30
CA TRP A 308 -23.50 7.14 -0.38
C TRP A 308 -23.24 7.62 1.05
N HIS A 309 -23.33 6.70 2.02
CA HIS A 309 -23.11 7.03 3.44
C HIS A 309 -21.66 7.40 3.77
N HIS A 310 -20.70 6.71 3.11
CA HIS A 310 -19.25 6.90 3.30
C HIS A 310 -18.62 7.39 2.00
N PRO A 311 -18.85 8.65 1.59
CA PRO A 311 -18.45 9.13 0.28
C PRO A 311 -16.94 9.21 0.09
N PHE A 312 -16.16 9.27 1.18
CA PHE A 312 -14.70 9.31 1.10
C PHE A 312 -14.02 7.92 1.09
N VAL A 313 -14.79 6.82 1.09
CA VAL A 313 -14.26 5.49 0.74
C VAL A 313 -14.45 5.26 -0.76
N PRO A 314 -13.40 5.05 -1.57
CA PRO A 314 -13.59 4.86 -3.01
C PRO A 314 -14.47 3.65 -3.35
N ALA A 315 -15.30 3.79 -4.40
CA ALA A 315 -15.80 2.62 -5.12
C ALA A 315 -14.61 1.86 -5.73
N TRP A 316 -14.75 0.56 -6.01
CA TRP A 316 -13.66 -0.25 -6.59
C TRP A 316 -13.20 0.26 -7.96
N ASP A 317 -14.12 0.85 -8.73
CA ASP A 317 -13.89 1.57 -9.96
C ASP A 317 -14.92 2.70 -10.02
N PHE A 318 -14.47 3.91 -10.38
CA PHE A 318 -15.36 5.07 -10.34
C PHE A 318 -16.40 5.08 -11.47
N ASP A 319 -16.18 4.32 -12.55
CA ASP A 319 -17.06 4.28 -13.72
C ASP A 319 -17.80 2.95 -13.85
N ALA A 320 -17.63 2.04 -12.89
CA ALA A 320 -18.45 0.83 -12.81
C ALA A 320 -19.92 1.19 -12.54
N PRO A 321 -20.87 0.43 -13.12
CA PRO A 321 -22.28 0.60 -12.81
C PRO A 321 -22.55 0.26 -11.34
N ASP A 322 -23.43 1.05 -10.71
CA ASP A 322 -23.91 0.77 -9.36
C ASP A 322 -24.61 -0.59 -9.34
N GLN A 323 -24.12 -1.50 -8.49
CA GLN A 323 -24.75 -2.81 -8.29
C GLN A 323 -25.84 -2.77 -7.21
N ASP A 324 -25.74 -1.82 -6.28
CA ASP A 324 -26.73 -1.51 -5.25
C ASP A 324 -26.96 0.00 -5.27
N GLU A 325 -28.23 0.41 -5.27
CA GLU A 325 -28.66 1.81 -5.26
C GLU A 325 -28.32 2.54 -3.94
N LYS A 326 -27.88 1.81 -2.90
CA LYS A 326 -27.52 2.37 -1.59
C LYS A 326 -26.02 2.48 -1.35
N GLU A 327 -25.24 1.50 -1.80
CA GLU A 327 -23.80 1.44 -1.53
C GLU A 327 -23.06 0.76 -2.69
N PRO A 328 -22.03 1.39 -3.27
CA PRO A 328 -21.26 0.75 -4.33
C PRO A 328 -20.35 -0.32 -3.73
N LEU A 329 -19.91 -1.27 -4.57
CA LEU A 329 -18.79 -2.13 -4.19
C LEU A 329 -17.56 -1.25 -3.92
N ARG A 330 -17.05 -1.30 -2.69
CA ARG A 330 -15.97 -0.44 -2.22
C ARG A 330 -14.60 -1.02 -2.52
N ASP A 331 -13.61 -0.15 -2.48
CA ASP A 331 -12.22 -0.54 -2.28
C ASP A 331 -11.55 0.33 -1.22
N VAL A 332 -11.62 -0.16 0.02
CA VAL A 332 -10.96 0.46 1.17
C VAL A 332 -9.44 0.58 0.97
N SER A 333 -8.82 -0.38 0.28
CA SER A 333 -7.38 -0.34 0.00
C SER A 333 -6.98 0.90 -0.82
N ALA A 334 -7.75 1.26 -1.87
CA ALA A 334 -7.53 2.50 -2.62
C ALA A 334 -7.60 3.74 -1.72
N GLY A 335 -8.54 3.78 -0.77
CA GLY A 335 -8.69 4.87 0.18
C GLY A 335 -7.43 5.07 1.02
N VAL A 336 -6.99 4.03 1.74
CA VAL A 336 -5.81 4.14 2.62
C VAL A 336 -4.50 4.38 1.86
N ILE A 337 -4.37 3.86 0.63
CA ILE A 337 -3.23 4.16 -0.25
C ILE A 337 -3.24 5.64 -0.66
N ALA A 338 -4.40 6.15 -1.11
CA ALA A 338 -4.54 7.54 -1.50
C ALA A 338 -4.24 8.47 -0.31
N ALA A 339 -4.76 8.16 0.87
CA ALA A 339 -4.49 8.91 2.11
C ALA A 339 -2.98 8.98 2.43
N ASN A 340 -2.24 7.88 2.26
CA ASN A 340 -0.77 7.90 2.40
C ASN A 340 -0.10 8.82 1.38
N GLY A 341 -0.53 8.79 0.12
CA GLY A 341 -0.03 9.70 -0.91
C GLY A 341 -0.34 11.17 -0.63
N LEU A 342 -1.54 11.46 -0.10
CA LEU A 342 -1.95 12.80 0.31
C LEU A 342 -1.11 13.36 1.46
N LEU A 343 -0.71 12.53 2.44
CA LEU A 343 0.23 12.93 3.48
C LEU A 343 1.60 13.32 2.90
N ILE A 344 2.08 12.59 1.89
CA ILE A 344 3.34 12.93 1.22
C ILE A 344 3.21 14.26 0.48
N ILE A 345 2.10 14.49 -0.23
CA ILE A 345 1.81 15.77 -0.89
C ILE A 345 1.76 16.91 0.13
N HIS A 346 1.10 16.71 1.27
CA HIS A 346 1.04 17.70 2.34
C HIS A 346 2.44 18.09 2.85
N GLN A 347 3.27 17.11 3.21
CA GLN A 347 4.65 17.37 3.65
C GLN A 347 5.49 18.05 2.57
N ALA A 348 5.34 17.63 1.31
CA ALA A 348 5.99 18.26 0.17
C ALA A 348 5.65 19.75 0.06
N LEU A 349 4.37 20.10 0.15
CA LEU A 349 3.91 21.49 0.11
C LEU A 349 4.42 22.31 1.29
N GLN A 350 4.50 21.74 2.49
CA GLN A 350 5.09 22.42 3.66
C GLN A 350 6.59 22.72 3.50
N SER A 351 7.30 21.95 2.68
CA SER A 351 8.73 22.18 2.40
C SER A 351 9.00 23.26 1.34
N LEU A 352 7.96 23.75 0.66
CA LEU A 352 8.06 24.75 -0.41
C LEU A 352 7.86 26.18 0.12
N PRO A 353 8.35 27.21 -0.61
CA PRO A 353 7.98 28.60 -0.32
C PRO A 353 6.45 28.77 -0.31
N ALA A 354 5.92 29.52 0.65
CA ALA A 354 4.48 29.64 0.88
C ALA A 354 3.68 30.05 -0.37
N THR A 355 4.24 30.90 -1.23
CA THR A 355 3.60 31.30 -2.50
C THR A 355 3.51 30.14 -3.50
N ALA A 356 4.57 29.34 -3.64
CA ALA A 356 4.58 28.16 -4.50
C ALA A 356 3.61 27.09 -3.97
N ALA A 357 3.64 26.82 -2.67
CA ALA A 357 2.73 25.89 -2.02
C ALA A 357 1.26 26.30 -2.21
N LYS A 358 0.94 27.58 -2.06
CA LYS A 358 -0.41 28.12 -2.29
C LYS A 358 -0.85 27.97 -3.74
N ASN A 359 0.04 28.26 -4.69
CA ASN A 359 -0.26 28.14 -6.12
C ASN A 359 -0.48 26.68 -6.54
N LEU A 360 0.33 25.75 -6.04
CA LEU A 360 0.23 24.33 -6.34
C LEU A 360 -1.02 23.70 -5.71
N SER A 361 -1.28 23.98 -4.43
CA SER A 361 -2.45 23.45 -3.71
C SER A 361 -3.77 24.07 -4.17
N GLN A 362 -3.75 25.31 -4.67
CA GLN A 362 -4.95 26.08 -5.04
C GLN A 362 -6.01 26.09 -3.92
N GLY A 363 -5.54 26.10 -2.66
CA GLY A 363 -6.41 26.12 -1.48
C GLY A 363 -6.97 24.77 -1.04
N LYS A 364 -6.64 23.66 -1.71
CA LYS A 364 -6.95 22.31 -1.20
C LYS A 364 -6.10 21.98 0.02
N ASP A 365 -6.73 21.38 1.03
CA ASP A 365 -6.06 20.90 2.25
C ASP A 365 -5.89 19.39 2.20
N PHE A 366 -4.77 18.95 1.63
CA PHE A 366 -4.51 17.52 1.45
C PHE A 366 -4.34 16.74 2.76
N LEU A 367 -4.07 17.41 3.89
CA LEU A 367 -4.07 16.72 5.19
C LEU A 367 -5.51 16.42 5.61
N ASP A 368 -6.42 17.39 5.47
CA ASP A 368 -7.83 17.16 5.80
C ASP A 368 -8.48 16.15 4.85
N ASP A 369 -8.17 16.20 3.55
CA ASP A 369 -8.60 15.20 2.57
C ASP A 369 -8.17 13.77 3.00
N ALA A 370 -6.91 13.61 3.41
CA ALA A 370 -6.39 12.33 3.88
C ALA A 370 -7.09 11.83 5.16
N LEU A 371 -7.35 12.74 6.10
CA LEU A 371 -8.06 12.43 7.35
C LEU A 371 -9.53 12.06 7.10
N ASN A 372 -10.21 12.74 6.18
CA ASN A 372 -11.59 12.41 5.79
C ASN A 372 -11.69 10.99 5.21
N ILE A 373 -10.77 10.62 4.30
CA ILE A 373 -10.73 9.26 3.72
C ILE A 373 -10.54 8.22 4.82
N VAL A 374 -9.58 8.43 5.72
CA VAL A 374 -9.30 7.45 6.79
C VAL A 374 -10.42 7.40 7.81
N ARG A 375 -11.02 8.52 8.19
CA ARG A 375 -12.19 8.55 9.08
C ARG A 375 -13.34 7.71 8.53
N ASP A 376 -13.75 7.96 7.28
CA ASP A 376 -14.84 7.20 6.65
C ASP A 376 -14.45 5.71 6.49
N THR A 377 -13.17 5.43 6.22
CA THR A 377 -12.65 4.06 6.17
C THR A 377 -12.77 3.35 7.52
N LEU A 378 -12.40 4.02 8.61
CA LEU A 378 -12.45 3.44 9.95
C LEU A 378 -13.90 3.17 10.38
N ASP A 379 -14.81 4.10 10.09
CA ASP A 379 -16.23 3.97 10.41
C ASP A 379 -16.91 2.84 9.61
N LEU A 380 -16.55 2.69 8.33
CA LEU A 380 -17.13 1.66 7.46
C LEU A 380 -16.54 0.27 7.68
N ALA A 381 -15.22 0.17 7.83
CA ALA A 381 -14.50 -1.06 7.47
C ALA A 381 -13.65 -1.68 8.58
N VAL A 382 -13.47 -1.04 9.74
CA VAL A 382 -12.79 -1.70 10.86
C VAL A 382 -13.62 -2.89 11.33
N ASP A 383 -13.00 -4.06 11.37
CA ASP A 383 -13.68 -5.26 11.82
C ASP A 383 -13.95 -5.22 13.33
N GLY A 384 -15.22 -5.42 13.70
CA GLY A 384 -15.69 -5.38 15.08
C GLY A 384 -15.40 -6.64 15.92
N ASP A 385 -14.90 -7.73 15.33
CA ASP A 385 -14.46 -8.89 16.12
C ASP A 385 -13.03 -8.67 16.62
N HIS A 386 -12.92 -8.08 17.81
CA HIS A 386 -11.63 -7.74 18.37
C HIS A 386 -10.91 -8.96 18.95
N ALA A 387 -9.62 -9.09 18.62
CA ALA A 387 -8.67 -9.94 19.33
C ALA A 387 -8.16 -9.23 20.60
N GLN A 388 -7.72 -10.00 21.58
CA GLN A 388 -7.17 -9.49 22.85
C GLN A 388 -5.83 -10.11 23.19
N LEU A 389 -4.96 -9.32 23.82
CA LEU A 389 -3.63 -9.73 24.28
C LEU A 389 -3.57 -9.78 25.80
N GLY A 390 -2.76 -10.70 26.31
CA GLY A 390 -2.37 -10.79 27.71
C GLY A 390 -0.86 -10.97 27.86
N PHE A 391 -0.31 -10.48 28.97
CA PHE A 391 1.09 -10.68 29.31
C PHE A 391 1.23 -11.73 30.41
N GLN A 392 2.06 -12.76 30.15
CA GLN A 392 2.35 -13.81 31.12
C GLN A 392 3.65 -13.47 31.88
N SER A 393 3.53 -12.82 33.05
CA SER A 393 4.70 -12.27 33.78
C SER A 393 5.74 -13.30 34.22
N ASP A 394 5.33 -14.55 34.47
CA ASP A 394 6.20 -15.67 34.85
C ASP A 394 7.07 -16.17 33.68
N LYS A 395 6.57 -16.07 32.44
CA LYS A 395 7.31 -16.44 31.22
C LYS A 395 7.93 -15.25 30.50
N GLY A 396 7.48 -14.03 30.79
CA GLY A 396 7.90 -12.83 30.10
C GLY A 396 7.40 -12.75 28.66
N THR A 397 6.29 -13.39 28.32
CA THR A 397 5.78 -13.52 26.94
C THR A 397 4.37 -12.96 26.77
N TRP A 398 4.09 -12.40 25.60
CA TRP A 398 2.73 -12.03 25.20
C TRP A 398 2.00 -13.24 24.62
N HIS A 399 0.68 -13.27 24.78
CA HIS A 399 -0.17 -14.30 24.18
C HIS A 399 -1.56 -13.74 23.87
N ILE A 400 -2.24 -14.37 22.92
CA ILE A 400 -3.62 -14.06 22.57
C ILE A 400 -4.56 -14.66 23.63
N THR A 401 -5.33 -13.83 24.31
CA THR A 401 -6.32 -14.25 25.32
C THR A 401 -7.70 -14.47 24.72
N LYS A 402 -8.02 -13.76 23.64
CA LYS A 402 -9.20 -13.97 22.80
C LYS A 402 -8.79 -13.82 21.34
N GLU A 403 -9.00 -14.86 20.55
CA GLU A 403 -8.82 -14.75 19.10
C GLU A 403 -9.97 -13.98 18.44
N SER A 404 -9.66 -13.21 17.42
CA SER A 404 -10.62 -12.72 16.43
C SER A 404 -10.97 -13.85 15.45
N GLY A 405 -12.25 -13.96 15.11
CA GLY A 405 -12.77 -14.75 14.00
C GLY A 405 -12.54 -14.13 12.63
N PHE A 406 -12.11 -12.86 12.54
CA PHE A 406 -11.71 -12.19 11.30
C PHE A 406 -10.26 -11.68 11.40
N ASP A 407 -9.37 -12.27 10.60
CA ASP A 407 -7.92 -12.10 10.74
C ASP A 407 -7.41 -10.70 10.34
N ALA A 408 -8.03 -10.04 9.36
CA ALA A 408 -7.65 -8.69 8.92
C ALA A 408 -8.19 -7.59 9.84
N ILE A 409 -7.60 -6.40 9.76
CA ILE A 409 -8.05 -5.18 10.45
C ILE A 409 -9.23 -4.56 9.70
N LEU A 410 -9.08 -4.42 8.38
CA LEU A 410 -10.07 -3.78 7.51
C LEU A 410 -10.86 -4.79 6.66
N ARG A 411 -12.11 -4.44 6.38
CA ARG A 411 -13.08 -5.12 5.49
C ARG A 411 -13.24 -4.37 4.16
N HIS A 412 -14.08 -4.88 3.26
CA HIS A 412 -14.61 -4.15 2.10
C HIS A 412 -13.57 -3.60 1.10
N SER A 413 -12.45 -4.31 0.92
CA SER A 413 -11.52 -4.05 -0.18
C SER A 413 -11.86 -4.93 -1.40
N THR A 414 -11.45 -4.49 -2.59
CA THR A 414 -11.72 -5.21 -3.85
C THR A 414 -10.44 -5.37 -4.67
N ALA A 415 -9.86 -6.57 -4.67
CA ALA A 415 -8.59 -6.85 -5.36
C ALA A 415 -8.73 -6.96 -6.89
N ASN A 416 -9.80 -7.56 -7.40
CA ASN A 416 -10.10 -7.62 -8.83
C ASN A 416 -11.56 -7.97 -9.05
N ASN A 417 -12.34 -7.07 -9.64
CA ASN A 417 -13.75 -7.32 -9.97
C ASN A 417 -14.03 -7.14 -11.48
N ASN A 418 -13.00 -7.25 -12.32
CA ASN A 418 -13.15 -7.21 -13.77
C ASN A 418 -13.92 -8.46 -14.25
N GLU A 419 -14.84 -8.29 -15.21
CA GLU A 419 -15.69 -9.36 -15.74
C GLU A 419 -14.92 -10.48 -16.46
N HIS A 420 -13.69 -10.21 -16.89
CA HIS A 420 -12.80 -11.17 -17.57
C HIS A 420 -11.76 -11.80 -16.63
N ALA A 421 -11.83 -11.52 -15.32
CA ALA A 421 -10.94 -12.14 -14.35
C ALA A 421 -11.30 -13.62 -14.15
N HIS A 422 -10.29 -14.51 -14.22
CA HIS A 422 -10.51 -15.96 -14.00
C HIS A 422 -11.18 -16.28 -12.66
N LYS A 423 -10.88 -15.50 -11.62
CA LYS A 423 -11.56 -15.52 -10.32
C LYS A 423 -11.67 -14.07 -9.84
N PRO A 424 -12.88 -13.50 -9.74
CA PRO A 424 -13.08 -12.22 -9.07
C PRO A 424 -12.78 -12.33 -7.57
N TYR A 425 -12.17 -11.28 -7.03
CA TYR A 425 -11.88 -11.08 -5.61
C TYR A 425 -12.39 -9.69 -5.23
N SER A 426 -13.54 -9.65 -4.57
CA SER A 426 -14.21 -8.43 -4.15
C SER A 426 -14.78 -8.59 -2.73
N ASP A 427 -15.01 -7.46 -2.07
CA ASP A 427 -15.60 -7.39 -0.73
C ASP A 427 -14.94 -8.31 0.32
N HIS A 428 -13.64 -8.13 0.50
CA HIS A 428 -12.81 -8.93 1.41
C HIS A 428 -11.88 -8.04 2.25
N GLY A 429 -11.33 -8.61 3.33
CA GLY A 429 -10.13 -8.05 3.96
C GLY A 429 -8.92 -8.22 3.04
N LEU A 430 -7.92 -7.36 3.16
CA LEU A 430 -6.80 -7.31 2.20
C LEU A 430 -5.51 -6.89 2.88
N VAL A 431 -4.48 -7.73 2.74
CA VAL A 431 -3.23 -7.59 3.52
C VAL A 431 -2.54 -6.23 3.37
N TYR A 432 -2.57 -5.64 2.17
CA TYR A 432 -1.97 -4.34 1.93
C TYR A 432 -2.85 -3.19 2.40
N ALA A 433 -4.18 -3.34 2.49
CA ALA A 433 -5.03 -2.33 3.12
C ALA A 433 -4.65 -2.15 4.59
N ASP A 434 -4.49 -3.25 5.31
CA ASP A 434 -4.02 -3.26 6.70
C ASP A 434 -2.63 -2.61 6.84
N TYR A 435 -1.69 -2.97 5.97
CA TYR A 435 -0.35 -2.37 5.97
C TYR A 435 -0.39 -0.85 5.77
N TYR A 436 -1.13 -0.36 4.77
CA TYR A 436 -1.21 1.08 4.50
C TYR A 436 -1.98 1.85 5.57
N LEU A 437 -2.95 1.23 6.25
CA LEU A 437 -3.57 1.83 7.43
C LEU A 437 -2.56 2.02 8.57
N LEU A 438 -1.76 0.98 8.85
CA LEU A 438 -0.73 1.05 9.89
C LEU A 438 0.35 2.09 9.56
N GLU A 439 0.82 2.10 8.31
CA GLU A 439 1.80 3.07 7.83
C GLU A 439 1.23 4.51 7.82
N PHE A 440 -0.07 4.70 7.55
CA PHE A 440 -0.72 6.01 7.69
C PHE A 440 -0.61 6.53 9.13
N GLY A 441 -0.99 5.70 10.11
CA GLY A 441 -0.85 6.04 11.53
C GLY A 441 0.61 6.33 11.92
N ASN A 442 1.55 5.52 11.44
CA ASN A 442 2.98 5.73 11.70
C ASN A 442 3.51 7.02 11.03
N LYS A 443 3.02 7.40 9.85
CA LYS A 443 3.38 8.67 9.22
C LYS A 443 2.91 9.86 10.04
N LEU A 444 1.68 9.82 10.58
CA LEU A 444 1.18 10.87 11.48
C LEU A 444 2.03 11.01 12.75
N LEU A 445 2.44 9.89 13.35
CA LEU A 445 3.38 9.88 14.48
C LEU A 445 4.74 10.47 14.09
N ARG A 446 5.32 10.07 12.95
CA ARG A 446 6.59 10.63 12.43
C ARG A 446 6.47 12.14 12.14
N MET A 447 5.28 12.64 11.83
CA MET A 447 4.97 14.05 11.62
C MET A 447 4.76 14.83 12.92
N GLY A 448 4.65 14.16 14.07
CA GLY A 448 4.32 14.80 15.35
C GLY A 448 2.90 15.37 15.40
N LEU A 449 1.97 14.78 14.65
CA LEU A 449 0.56 15.18 14.64
C LEU A 449 -0.28 14.45 15.69
N LEU A 450 0.28 13.44 16.36
CA LEU A 450 -0.34 12.58 17.36
C LEU A 450 0.53 12.48 18.62
#